data_AF-A0A0N4UKG6-F1
#
_entry.id   AF-A0A0N4UKG6-F1
#
_cell.length_a   1.000
_cell.length_b   1.000
_cell.length_c   1.000
_cell.angle_alpha   90.00
_cell.angle_beta   90.00
_cell.angle_gamma   90.00
#
_symmetry.space_group_name_H-M   'P 1'
#
loop_
_entity.id
_entity.type
_entity.pdbx_description
1 polymer ?
#
loop_
_entity_poly.entity_id
_entity_poly.type
_entity_poly.pdbx_seq_one_letter_code
_entity_poly.pdbx_strand_id
1 'polypeptide(L)'
;MFYSLHFQTRDLEKELVRIRFSSLSIRIKLSDFLCLEDGALINDTIIDFYLNHIIEHLAESCHNVYVFPSLFWHYLISTDDCMKVLLMMTKFTNSETWSNSLSKADFIVIPINDSDHWSLAIICYPSYSRRDINNRSVSPVVLFDSQQSVGIPIVNNILPMITKFFNFVNVFNGACEVGLCSFNGFIPQNLPQQENDVDCGIYILEYAKRFFLSPPNKACLLKSAFDFSVLYPDFCIYNKRNEIKRVISTLCIQSIKWKNLMKA
;
A
#
# COMPACT_ATOMS: atom_id res chain seq x y z
N MET A 1 8.20 -13.04 -29.45
CA MET A 1 9.54 -13.65 -29.40
C MET A 1 10.04 -13.42 -27.98
N PHE A 2 9.71 -14.31 -27.05
CA PHE A 2 10.21 -14.20 -25.68
C PHE A 2 11.71 -14.42 -25.72
N TYR A 3 12.50 -13.38 -25.47
CA TYR A 3 13.90 -13.56 -25.14
C TYR A 3 13.93 -14.35 -23.83
N SER A 4 13.97 -15.68 -23.92
CA SER A 4 14.29 -16.50 -22.76
C SER A 4 15.77 -16.27 -22.46
N LEU A 5 16.08 -15.14 -21.82
CA LEU A 5 17.35 -14.98 -21.14
C LEU A 5 17.41 -16.13 -20.15
N HIS A 6 18.29 -17.09 -20.46
CA HIS A 6 18.56 -18.25 -19.63
C HIS A 6 19.33 -17.74 -18.40
N PHE A 7 18.63 -17.08 -17.48
CA PHE A 7 19.18 -16.67 -16.21
C PHE A 7 19.47 -17.94 -15.40
N GLN A 8 20.69 -18.07 -14.89
CA GLN A 8 20.93 -19.08 -13.88
C GLN A 8 20.17 -18.65 -12.62
N THR A 9 19.70 -19.59 -11.80
CA THR A 9 19.03 -19.28 -10.52
C THR A 9 19.87 -18.36 -9.63
N ARG A 10 21.20 -18.43 -9.72
CA ARG A 10 22.14 -17.52 -9.05
C ARG A 10 22.07 -16.07 -9.54
N ASP A 11 21.62 -15.80 -10.76
CA ASP A 11 21.46 -14.45 -11.30
C ASP A 11 20.21 -13.78 -10.74
N LEU A 12 19.13 -14.53 -10.53
CA LEU A 12 17.86 -14.02 -10.01
C LEU A 12 17.99 -13.44 -8.60
N GLU A 13 18.89 -14.00 -7.77
CA GLU A 13 19.14 -13.54 -6.40
C GLU A 13 20.09 -12.33 -6.31
N LYS A 14 20.61 -11.84 -7.44
CA LYS A 14 21.53 -10.69 -7.41
C LYS A 14 20.79 -9.41 -7.04
N GLU A 15 21.29 -8.74 -6.00
CA GLU A 15 20.82 -7.41 -5.58
C GLU A 15 21.15 -6.38 -6.68
N LEU A 16 20.12 -5.76 -7.26
CA LEU A 16 20.27 -4.68 -8.22
C LEU A 16 20.47 -3.35 -7.52
N VAL A 17 19.66 -3.08 -6.49
CA VAL A 17 19.70 -1.85 -5.70
C VAL A 17 19.17 -2.11 -4.30
N ARG A 18 19.69 -1.33 -3.34
CA ARG A 18 19.14 -1.21 -2.01
C ARG A 18 18.80 0.23 -1.73
N ILE A 19 17.58 0.44 -1.27
CA ILE A 19 16.99 1.75 -1.06
C ILE A 19 16.69 1.87 0.44
N ARG A 20 16.94 3.04 1.00
CA ARG A 20 16.65 3.35 2.39
C ARG A 20 15.64 4.48 2.43
N PHE A 21 14.42 4.12 2.77
CA PHE A 21 13.34 5.04 3.14
C PHE A 21 13.44 5.35 4.64
N SER A 22 12.58 6.24 5.11
CA SER A 22 12.57 6.73 6.50
C SER A 22 12.33 5.63 7.52
N SER A 23 11.42 4.69 7.23
CA SER A 23 11.00 3.60 8.12
C SER A 23 11.43 2.21 7.65
N LEU A 24 11.97 2.09 6.43
CA LEU A 24 12.21 0.80 5.80
C LEU A 24 13.43 0.81 4.87
N SER A 25 14.20 -0.28 4.87
CA SER A 25 15.24 -0.52 3.86
C SER A 25 14.84 -1.70 2.98
N ILE A 26 14.76 -1.46 1.69
CA ILE A 26 14.29 -2.43 0.69
C ILE A 26 15.46 -2.84 -0.20
N ARG A 27 15.56 -4.14 -0.45
CA ARG A 27 16.50 -4.73 -1.41
C ARG A 27 15.72 -5.22 -2.60
N ILE A 28 16.04 -4.72 -3.78
CA ILE A 28 15.45 -5.18 -5.03
C ILE A 28 16.45 -6.09 -5.71
N LYS A 29 16.08 -7.36 -5.88
CA LYS A 29 16.83 -8.36 -6.63
C LYS A 29 16.42 -8.34 -8.10
N LEU A 30 17.16 -9.06 -8.93
CA LEU A 30 16.78 -9.24 -10.33
C LEU A 30 15.42 -9.94 -10.46
N SER A 31 15.10 -10.93 -9.63
CA SER A 31 13.78 -11.56 -9.61
C SER A 31 12.64 -10.59 -9.32
N ASP A 32 12.84 -9.66 -8.38
CA ASP A 32 11.85 -8.61 -8.08
C ASP A 32 11.66 -7.68 -9.28
N PHE A 33 12.75 -7.28 -9.94
CA PHE A 33 12.66 -6.41 -11.12
C PHE A 33 11.93 -7.08 -12.29
N LEU A 34 12.14 -8.39 -12.51
CA LEU A 34 11.51 -9.13 -13.60
C LEU A 34 9.99 -9.31 -13.40
N CYS A 35 9.45 -9.11 -12.20
CA CYS A 35 8.00 -9.11 -12.00
C CYS A 35 7.30 -7.91 -12.66
N LEU A 36 8.07 -6.90 -13.08
CA LEU A 36 7.58 -5.76 -13.87
C LEU A 36 7.47 -6.06 -15.36
N GLU A 37 7.85 -7.25 -15.85
CA GLU A 37 7.55 -7.65 -17.22
C GLU A 37 6.05 -7.76 -17.48
N ASP A 38 5.64 -7.55 -18.73
CA ASP A 38 4.23 -7.63 -19.12
C ASP A 38 3.68 -9.04 -18.84
N GLY A 39 2.50 -9.10 -18.22
CA GLY A 39 1.86 -10.37 -17.86
C GLY A 39 2.32 -10.99 -16.53
N ALA A 40 3.34 -10.46 -15.87
CA ALA A 40 3.80 -10.98 -14.58
C ALA A 40 3.06 -10.35 -13.38
N LEU A 41 2.77 -11.14 -12.36
CA LEU A 41 2.24 -10.64 -11.09
C LEU A 41 3.28 -9.79 -10.36
N ILE A 42 2.84 -8.68 -9.78
CA ILE A 42 3.71 -7.82 -8.96
C ILE A 42 3.90 -8.46 -7.58
N ASN A 43 5.14 -8.44 -7.07
CA ASN A 43 5.46 -8.99 -5.76
C ASN A 43 5.52 -7.93 -4.66
N ASP A 44 5.58 -8.39 -3.42
CA ASP A 44 5.65 -7.57 -2.20
C ASP A 44 6.78 -6.54 -2.23
N THR A 45 7.97 -6.93 -2.68
CA THR A 45 9.15 -6.05 -2.75
C THR A 45 8.88 -4.82 -3.60
N ILE A 46 8.23 -4.99 -4.76
CA ILE A 46 7.90 -3.90 -5.68
C ILE A 46 6.75 -3.05 -5.13
N ILE A 47 5.75 -3.66 -4.50
CA ILE A 47 4.67 -2.93 -3.82
C ILE A 47 5.23 -2.01 -2.72
N ASP A 48 6.01 -2.58 -1.81
CA ASP A 48 6.61 -1.84 -0.69
C ASP A 48 7.53 -0.73 -1.19
N PHE A 49 8.37 -1.03 -2.20
CA PHE A 49 9.24 -0.03 -2.82
C PHE A 49 8.46 1.14 -3.38
N TYR A 50 7.47 0.88 -4.24
CA TYR A 50 6.88 1.94 -5.01
C TYR A 50 5.90 2.77 -4.19
N LEU A 51 5.20 2.19 -3.20
CA LEU A 51 4.41 2.96 -2.25
C LEU A 51 5.26 3.93 -1.42
N ASN A 52 6.41 3.47 -0.91
CA ASN A 52 7.33 4.37 -0.19
C ASN A 52 7.93 5.43 -1.14
N HIS A 53 8.23 5.08 -2.39
CA HIS A 53 8.67 6.05 -3.39
C HIS A 53 7.62 7.14 -3.64
N ILE A 54 6.33 6.76 -3.80
CA ILE A 54 5.23 7.71 -3.96
C ILE A 54 5.19 8.69 -2.79
N ILE A 55 5.18 8.19 -1.55
CA ILE A 55 5.05 9.04 -0.37
C ILE A 55 6.26 9.96 -0.17
N GLU A 56 7.48 9.46 -0.34
CA GLU A 56 8.67 10.26 -0.03
C GLU A 56 9.11 11.20 -1.16
N HIS A 57 8.72 10.93 -2.42
CA HIS A 57 9.26 11.65 -3.58
C HIS A 57 8.20 12.29 -4.47
N LEU A 58 6.95 11.82 -4.43
CA LEU A 58 5.91 12.28 -5.37
C LEU A 58 4.71 12.94 -4.69
N ALA A 59 4.39 12.56 -3.45
CA ALA A 59 3.25 13.07 -2.71
C ALA A 59 3.39 14.56 -2.36
N GLU A 60 2.26 15.25 -2.21
CA GLU A 60 2.28 16.62 -1.69
C GLU A 60 2.71 16.63 -0.22
N SER A 61 3.68 17.49 0.12
CA SER A 61 4.40 17.47 1.41
C SER A 61 3.57 17.90 2.64
N CYS A 62 2.26 18.08 2.52
CA CYS A 62 1.42 18.62 3.59
C CYS A 62 0.77 17.56 4.49
N HIS A 63 0.80 16.29 4.10
CA HIS A 63 0.14 15.19 4.83
C HIS A 63 1.14 14.25 5.49
N ASN A 64 0.85 13.86 6.73
CA ASN A 64 1.59 12.80 7.40
C ASN A 64 1.04 11.43 6.95
N VAL A 65 1.83 10.68 6.18
CA VAL A 65 1.42 9.37 5.68
C VAL A 65 2.27 8.28 6.30
N TYR A 66 1.63 7.23 6.81
CA TYR A 66 2.30 6.01 7.25
C TYR A 66 1.98 4.87 6.28
N VAL A 67 3.02 4.22 5.75
CA VAL A 67 2.85 3.05 4.87
C VAL A 67 3.25 1.80 5.65
N PHE A 68 2.30 0.88 5.81
CA PHE A 68 2.63 -0.46 6.29
C PHE A 68 3.36 -1.25 5.20
N PRO A 69 4.41 -2.01 5.55
CA PRO A 69 4.91 -3.07 4.68
C PRO A 69 3.78 -4.06 4.37
N SER A 70 3.70 -4.55 3.15
CA SER A 70 2.75 -5.57 2.69
C SER A 70 2.65 -6.78 3.64
N LEU A 71 3.78 -7.19 4.21
CA LEU A 71 3.88 -8.28 5.18
C LEU A 71 3.00 -8.08 6.44
N PHE A 72 2.68 -6.83 6.81
CA PHE A 72 1.78 -6.53 7.93
C PHE A 72 0.43 -7.24 7.78
N TRP A 73 -0.15 -7.18 6.58
CA TRP A 73 -1.46 -7.78 6.33
C TRP A 73 -1.41 -9.30 6.51
N HIS A 74 -0.39 -9.96 5.99
CA HIS A 74 -0.19 -11.40 6.15
C HIS A 74 -0.12 -11.81 7.64
N TYR A 75 0.60 -11.05 8.47
CA TYR A 75 0.63 -11.31 9.92
C TYR A 75 -0.71 -11.02 10.58
N LEU A 76 -1.39 -9.96 10.17
CA LEU A 76 -2.67 -9.59 10.75
C LEU A 76 -3.73 -10.68 10.56
N ILE A 77 -3.76 -11.34 9.40
CA ILE A 77 -4.74 -12.41 9.11
C ILE A 77 -4.31 -13.81 9.58
N SER A 78 -3.01 -14.04 9.78
CA SER A 78 -2.48 -15.36 10.18
C SER A 78 -2.50 -15.61 11.69
N THR A 79 -2.76 -14.59 12.51
CA THR A 79 -2.81 -14.72 13.96
C THR A 79 -3.84 -13.78 14.57
N ASP A 80 -4.60 -14.29 15.55
CA ASP A 80 -5.57 -13.48 16.30
C ASP A 80 -4.91 -12.64 17.42
N ASP A 81 -3.64 -12.91 17.72
CA ASP A 81 -2.82 -12.22 18.71
C ASP A 81 -2.21 -10.92 18.17
N CYS A 82 -2.84 -9.78 18.50
CA CYS A 82 -2.35 -8.46 18.10
C CYS A 82 -1.01 -8.07 18.74
N MET A 83 -0.65 -8.61 19.91
CA MET A 83 0.68 -8.38 20.50
C MET A 83 1.78 -8.99 19.62
N LYS A 84 1.53 -10.19 19.08
CA LYS A 84 2.47 -10.85 18.16
C LYS A 84 2.67 -10.03 16.88
N VAL A 85 1.60 -9.47 16.32
CA VAL A 85 1.66 -8.58 15.15
C VAL A 85 2.45 -7.30 15.49
N LEU A 86 2.15 -6.65 16.62
CA LEU A 86 2.88 -5.45 17.08
C LEU A 86 4.39 -5.71 17.21
N LEU A 87 4.78 -6.80 17.90
CA LEU A 87 6.18 -7.15 18.13
C LEU A 87 6.90 -7.52 16.83
N MET A 88 6.23 -8.17 15.89
CA MET A 88 6.78 -8.46 14.56
C MET A 88 7.05 -7.16 13.80
N MET A 89 6.10 -6.22 13.80
CA MET A 89 6.27 -4.92 13.17
C MET A 89 7.41 -4.13 13.79
N THR A 90 7.52 -4.11 15.12
CA THR A 90 8.64 -3.48 15.84
C THR A 90 10.00 -4.02 15.40
N LYS A 91 10.12 -5.34 15.25
CA LYS A 91 11.35 -5.99 14.75
C LYS A 91 11.62 -5.62 13.29
N PHE A 92 10.59 -5.60 12.45
CA PHE A 92 10.72 -5.33 11.01
C PHE A 92 11.10 -3.87 10.74
N THR A 93 10.46 -2.92 11.41
CA THR A 93 10.77 -1.48 11.29
C THR A 93 11.98 -1.08 12.11
N ASN A 94 12.53 -1.97 12.95
CA ASN A 94 13.60 -1.69 13.91
C ASN A 94 13.33 -0.42 14.73
N SER A 95 12.10 -0.28 15.25
CA SER A 95 11.64 0.92 15.95
C SER A 95 10.61 0.53 16.99
N GLU A 96 10.89 0.74 18.28
CA GLU A 96 9.95 0.48 19.38
C GLU A 96 8.77 1.46 19.42
N THR A 97 8.88 2.58 18.71
CA THR A 97 7.89 3.67 18.76
C THR A 97 7.12 3.86 17.47
N TRP A 98 7.25 2.93 16.50
CA TRP A 98 6.59 3.01 15.20
C TRP A 98 5.07 3.20 15.32
N SER A 99 4.45 2.56 16.33
CA SER A 99 3.01 2.61 16.57
C SER A 99 2.52 4.01 16.94
N ASN A 100 3.39 4.86 17.51
CA ASN A 100 3.05 6.25 17.85
C ASN A 100 2.79 7.08 16.58
N SER A 101 3.42 6.72 15.46
CA SER A 101 3.23 7.38 14.17
C SER A 101 1.82 7.22 13.63
N LEU A 102 1.13 6.11 13.94
CA LEU A 102 -0.25 5.86 13.49
C LEU A 102 -1.24 6.92 14.00
N SER A 103 -1.04 7.40 15.24
CA SER A 103 -1.92 8.40 15.85
C SER A 103 -1.76 9.81 15.27
N LYS A 104 -0.61 10.07 14.64
CA LYS A 104 -0.23 11.37 14.05
C LYS A 104 -0.45 11.42 12.54
N ALA A 105 -0.71 10.28 11.92
CA ALA A 105 -0.93 10.18 10.49
C ALA A 105 -2.26 10.81 10.08
N ASP A 106 -2.25 11.54 8.97
CA ASP A 106 -3.45 11.93 8.23
C ASP A 106 -3.95 10.76 7.38
N PHE A 107 -3.03 9.96 6.83
CA PHE A 107 -3.37 8.77 6.05
C PHE A 107 -2.51 7.59 6.46
N ILE A 108 -3.11 6.41 6.49
CA ILE A 108 -2.40 5.15 6.72
C ILE A 108 -2.69 4.21 5.55
N VAL A 109 -1.64 3.78 4.87
CA VAL A 109 -1.69 2.91 3.70
C VAL A 109 -1.40 1.49 4.13
N ILE A 110 -2.29 0.57 3.78
CA ILE A 110 -2.17 -0.86 4.05
C ILE A 110 -2.30 -1.60 2.71
N PRO A 111 -1.20 -2.11 2.14
CA PRO A 111 -1.25 -3.07 1.04
C PRO A 111 -1.85 -4.38 1.55
N ILE A 112 -2.78 -4.93 0.78
CA ILE A 112 -3.52 -6.13 1.14
C ILE A 112 -3.29 -7.14 0.03
N ASN A 113 -2.71 -8.28 0.38
CA ASN A 113 -2.60 -9.43 -0.51
C ASN A 113 -3.49 -10.55 0.03
N ASP A 114 -4.46 -10.97 -0.76
CA ASP A 114 -5.25 -12.17 -0.50
C ASP A 114 -5.14 -13.10 -1.70
N SER A 115 -4.48 -14.24 -1.52
CA SER A 115 -4.38 -15.29 -2.55
C SER A 115 -3.85 -14.77 -3.90
N ASP A 116 -2.71 -14.07 -3.87
CA ASP A 116 -2.04 -13.43 -5.02
C ASP A 116 -2.82 -12.25 -5.65
N HIS A 117 -3.90 -11.80 -5.02
CA HIS A 117 -4.64 -10.60 -5.42
C HIS A 117 -4.29 -9.38 -4.56
N TRP A 118 -3.87 -8.30 -5.20
CA TRP A 118 -3.55 -7.04 -4.54
C TRP A 118 -4.75 -6.10 -4.48
N SER A 119 -5.06 -5.66 -3.26
CA SER A 119 -5.94 -4.51 -2.98
C SER A 119 -5.22 -3.53 -2.04
N LEU A 120 -5.80 -2.35 -1.84
CA LEU A 120 -5.21 -1.31 -1.00
C LEU A 120 -6.25 -0.66 -0.11
N ALA A 121 -5.97 -0.59 1.18
CA ALA A 121 -6.75 0.20 2.12
C ALA A 121 -6.01 1.49 2.49
N ILE A 122 -6.70 2.63 2.42
CA ILE A 122 -6.21 3.91 2.92
C ILE A 122 -7.14 4.40 4.03
N ILE A 123 -6.69 4.29 5.27
CA ILE A 123 -7.39 4.87 6.44
C ILE A 123 -7.14 6.37 6.43
N CYS A 124 -8.20 7.17 6.31
CA CYS A 124 -8.07 8.62 6.32
C CYS A 124 -8.49 9.17 7.69
N TYR A 125 -7.68 10.09 8.19
CA TYR A 125 -7.85 10.79 9.47
C TYR A 125 -8.19 9.83 10.61
N PRO A 126 -7.36 8.80 10.91
CA PRO A 126 -7.66 7.79 11.92
C PRO A 126 -8.00 8.38 13.30
N SER A 127 -7.45 9.55 13.63
CA SER A 127 -7.74 10.29 14.87
C SER A 127 -9.08 11.05 14.88
N TYR A 128 -9.82 11.07 13.77
CA TYR A 128 -11.11 11.78 13.66
C TYR A 128 -12.19 11.14 14.52
N SER A 129 -12.36 9.82 14.47
CA SER A 129 -13.35 9.10 15.29
C SER A 129 -13.13 9.30 16.79
N ARG A 130 -11.87 9.47 17.22
CA ARG A 130 -11.50 9.62 18.64
C ARG A 130 -11.91 10.96 19.25
N ARG A 131 -12.15 12.00 18.43
CA ARG A 131 -12.48 13.35 18.90
C ARG A 131 -13.97 13.53 19.18
N ASP A 132 -14.81 12.58 18.78
CA ASP A 132 -16.25 12.64 19.00
C ASP A 132 -16.64 11.75 20.18
N ILE A 133 -16.96 12.39 21.32
CA ILE A 133 -17.35 11.72 22.57
C ILE A 133 -18.63 10.89 22.37
N ASN A 134 -19.48 11.26 21.40
CA ASN A 134 -20.70 10.51 21.11
C ASN A 134 -20.45 9.32 20.16
N ASN A 135 -19.20 9.11 19.74
CA ASN A 135 -18.76 8.04 18.85
C ASN A 135 -19.57 7.94 17.54
N ARG A 136 -20.15 9.07 17.09
CA ARG A 136 -20.93 9.14 15.84
C ARG A 136 -20.02 9.33 14.64
N SER A 137 -18.84 9.89 14.85
CA SER A 137 -17.85 10.13 13.82
C SER A 137 -17.04 8.87 13.56
N VAL A 138 -17.00 8.44 12.30
CA VAL A 138 -16.22 7.29 11.82
C VAL A 138 -15.08 7.79 10.94
N SER A 139 -13.92 7.17 11.06
CA SER A 139 -12.77 7.46 10.20
C SER A 139 -12.94 6.66 8.90
N PRO A 140 -12.97 7.30 7.72
CA PRO A 140 -13.19 6.59 6.47
C PRO A 140 -11.98 5.72 6.11
N VAL A 141 -12.25 4.57 5.48
CA VAL A 141 -11.25 3.69 4.88
C VAL A 141 -11.57 3.56 3.41
N VAL A 142 -10.75 4.15 2.55
CA VAL A 142 -10.91 4.00 1.10
C VAL A 142 -10.32 2.65 0.71
N LEU A 143 -11.13 1.81 0.05
CA LEU A 143 -10.74 0.49 -0.40
C LEU A 143 -10.63 0.50 -1.92
N PHE A 144 -9.42 0.23 -2.39
CA PHE A 144 -9.12 0.12 -3.81
C PHE A 144 -8.95 -1.33 -4.19
N ASP A 145 -9.82 -1.79 -5.08
CA ASP A 145 -9.75 -3.10 -5.71
C ASP A 145 -10.18 -2.97 -7.17
N SER A 146 -9.35 -3.50 -8.06
CA SER A 146 -9.53 -3.47 -9.51
C SER A 146 -10.19 -4.73 -10.08
N GLN A 147 -10.42 -5.77 -9.28
CA GLN A 147 -11.10 -7.01 -9.68
C GLN A 147 -12.39 -7.25 -8.87
N GLN A 148 -13.21 -6.23 -8.70
CA GLN A 148 -14.46 -6.40 -7.98
C GLN A 148 -15.39 -7.34 -8.73
N SER A 149 -15.64 -8.51 -8.13
CA SER A 149 -16.91 -9.20 -8.38
C SER A 149 -17.96 -8.51 -7.52
N VAL A 150 -19.07 -8.10 -8.14
CA VAL A 150 -20.15 -7.31 -7.50
C VAL A 150 -20.47 -7.80 -6.07
N GLY A 151 -20.14 -6.96 -5.07
CA GLY A 151 -20.21 -7.24 -3.60
C GLY A 151 -18.84 -6.89 -2.98
N ILE A 152 -18.67 -5.98 -2.01
CA ILE A 152 -18.75 -6.02 -0.53
C ILE A 152 -17.91 -7.06 0.29
N PRO A 153 -17.57 -8.31 -0.11
CA PRO A 153 -16.79 -9.22 0.76
C PRO A 153 -15.46 -8.65 1.27
N ILE A 154 -14.77 -7.84 0.46
CA ILE A 154 -13.55 -7.12 0.85
C ILE A 154 -13.78 -6.22 2.08
N VAL A 155 -14.83 -5.41 2.07
CA VAL A 155 -15.15 -4.50 3.18
C VAL A 155 -15.39 -5.29 4.47
N ASN A 156 -16.17 -6.37 4.35
CA ASN A 156 -16.61 -7.18 5.48
C ASN A 156 -15.47 -7.96 6.14
N ASN A 157 -14.45 -8.37 5.38
CA ASN A 157 -13.33 -9.13 5.92
C ASN A 157 -12.19 -8.22 6.41
N ILE A 158 -11.98 -7.06 5.76
CA ILE A 158 -10.84 -6.18 6.06
C ILE A 158 -11.10 -5.29 7.28
N LEU A 159 -12.28 -4.65 7.35
CA LEU A 159 -12.54 -3.66 8.39
C LEU A 159 -12.49 -4.23 9.82
N PRO A 160 -13.05 -5.42 10.13
CA PRO A 160 -12.97 -5.96 11.48
C PRO A 160 -11.53 -6.21 11.92
N MET A 161 -10.67 -6.71 11.01
CA MET A 161 -9.26 -6.99 11.29
C MET A 161 -8.48 -5.70 11.56
N ILE A 162 -8.64 -4.70 10.70
CA ILE A 162 -8.02 -3.37 10.90
C ILE A 162 -8.53 -2.75 12.20
N THR A 163 -9.85 -2.74 12.42
CA THR A 163 -10.46 -2.14 13.61
C THR A 163 -9.93 -2.78 14.89
N LYS A 164 -9.88 -4.11 14.94
CA LYS A 164 -9.35 -4.87 16.08
C LYS A 164 -7.90 -4.48 16.38
N PHE A 165 -7.03 -4.50 15.38
CA PHE A 165 -5.61 -4.19 15.57
C PHE A 165 -5.39 -2.74 16.00
N PHE A 166 -6.05 -1.78 15.36
CA PHE A 166 -5.90 -0.37 15.72
C PHE A 166 -6.43 -0.04 17.12
N ASN A 167 -7.54 -0.67 17.52
CA ASN A 167 -8.05 -0.55 18.87
C ASN A 167 -7.08 -1.12 19.89
N PHE A 168 -6.52 -2.28 19.59
CA PHE A 168 -5.46 -2.87 20.39
C PHE A 168 -4.24 -1.93 20.53
N VAL A 169 -3.71 -1.41 19.42
CA VAL A 169 -2.54 -0.51 19.43
C VAL A 169 -2.82 0.78 20.19
N ASN A 170 -4.03 1.33 20.07
CA ASN A 170 -4.43 2.52 20.81
C ASN A 170 -4.38 2.27 22.32
N VAL A 171 -4.97 1.17 22.80
CA VAL A 171 -4.94 0.79 24.22
C VAL A 171 -3.50 0.54 24.69
N PHE A 172 -2.71 -0.17 23.88
CA PHE A 172 -1.29 -0.43 24.17
C PHE A 172 -0.48 0.87 24.34
N ASN A 173 -0.75 1.88 23.50
CA ASN A 173 -0.13 3.20 23.58
C ASN A 173 -0.74 4.11 24.67
N GLY A 174 -1.61 3.58 25.54
CA GLY A 174 -2.17 4.30 26.69
C GLY A 174 -3.42 5.14 26.40
N ALA A 175 -4.10 4.94 25.27
CA ALA A 175 -5.40 5.57 25.03
C ALA A 175 -6.50 4.95 25.91
N CYS A 176 -7.45 5.77 26.35
CA CYS A 176 -8.64 5.29 27.07
C CYS A 176 -9.56 4.46 26.15
N GLU A 177 -10.09 3.34 26.65
CA GLU A 177 -11.01 2.45 25.89
C GLU A 177 -12.27 3.16 25.38
N VAL A 178 -12.67 4.29 25.97
CA VAL A 178 -13.85 5.05 25.51
C VAL A 178 -13.58 5.75 24.16
N GLY A 179 -12.32 5.87 23.74
CA GLY A 179 -11.89 6.52 22.49
C GLY A 179 -11.35 5.55 21.44
N LEU A 180 -11.93 4.36 21.31
CA LEU A 180 -11.56 3.41 20.26
C LEU A 180 -11.85 3.96 18.86
N CYS A 181 -11.08 3.49 17.88
CA CYS A 181 -11.30 3.80 16.49
C CYS A 181 -12.55 3.08 15.98
N SER A 182 -13.36 3.82 15.21
CA SER A 182 -14.46 3.27 14.42
C SER A 182 -14.20 3.63 12.97
N PHE A 183 -14.17 2.61 12.10
CA PHE A 183 -13.81 2.75 10.70
C PHE A 183 -15.01 2.46 9.81
N ASN A 184 -15.16 3.25 8.74
CA ASN A 184 -16.16 3.02 7.70
C ASN A 184 -15.48 2.83 6.34
N GLY A 185 -15.47 1.61 5.86
CA GLY A 185 -14.88 1.25 4.57
C GLY A 185 -15.81 1.51 3.42
N PHE A 186 -15.29 2.09 2.34
CA PHE A 186 -16.03 2.24 1.10
C PHE A 186 -15.09 2.17 -0.11
N ILE A 187 -15.63 1.76 -1.23
CA ILE A 187 -14.95 1.76 -2.53
C ILE A 187 -15.33 3.07 -3.24
N PRO A 188 -14.36 3.80 -3.84
CA PRO A 188 -14.66 4.98 -4.64
C PRO A 188 -15.67 4.69 -5.76
N GLN A 189 -16.55 5.65 -6.04
CA GLN A 189 -17.45 5.54 -7.20
C GLN A 189 -16.62 5.57 -8.49
N ASN A 190 -17.09 4.83 -9.50
CA ASN A 190 -16.45 4.77 -10.82
C ASN A 190 -14.95 4.42 -10.76
N LEU A 191 -14.57 3.53 -9.83
CA LEU A 191 -13.20 3.05 -9.72
C LEU A 191 -12.83 2.19 -10.96
N PRO A 192 -11.84 2.58 -11.78
CA PRO A 192 -11.47 1.84 -12.98
C PRO A 192 -11.10 0.40 -12.65
N GLN A 193 -11.70 -0.59 -13.31
CA GLN A 193 -11.40 -2.01 -13.08
C GLN A 193 -10.38 -2.52 -14.10
N GLN A 194 -9.70 -3.63 -13.78
CA GLN A 194 -8.80 -4.30 -14.71
C GLN A 194 -9.55 -5.26 -15.62
N GLU A 195 -9.07 -5.40 -16.85
CA GLU A 195 -9.64 -6.33 -17.85
C GLU A 195 -8.91 -7.69 -17.88
N ASN A 196 -7.77 -7.80 -17.19
CA ASN A 196 -6.97 -9.02 -17.09
C ASN A 196 -6.93 -9.54 -15.64
N ASP A 197 -6.07 -10.51 -15.35
CA ASP A 197 -5.91 -11.17 -14.05
C ASP A 197 -4.53 -10.96 -13.41
N VAL A 198 -3.70 -10.06 -13.95
CA VAL A 198 -2.29 -9.93 -13.59
C VAL A 198 -1.84 -8.53 -13.18
N ASP A 199 -2.65 -7.50 -13.44
CA ASP A 199 -2.27 -6.10 -13.22
C ASP A 199 -2.77 -5.50 -11.90
N CYS A 200 -3.37 -6.27 -10.99
CA CYS A 200 -3.96 -5.73 -9.75
C CYS A 200 -2.93 -4.96 -8.91
N GLY A 201 -1.68 -5.45 -8.85
CA GLY A 201 -0.54 -4.75 -8.26
C GLY A 201 -0.23 -3.40 -8.93
N ILE A 202 -0.32 -3.31 -10.26
CA ILE A 202 -0.13 -2.06 -11.00
C ILE A 202 -1.27 -1.07 -10.74
N TYR A 203 -2.51 -1.57 -10.69
CA TYR A 203 -3.68 -0.75 -10.38
C TYR A 203 -3.58 -0.11 -8.99
N ILE A 204 -3.24 -0.89 -7.95
CA ILE A 204 -3.13 -0.33 -6.59
C ILE A 204 -2.02 0.72 -6.46
N LEU A 205 -0.92 0.55 -7.19
CA LEU A 205 0.16 1.52 -7.22
C LEU A 205 -0.25 2.82 -7.93
N GLU A 206 -0.97 2.73 -9.05
CA GLU A 206 -1.47 3.92 -9.74
C GLU A 206 -2.58 4.60 -8.94
N TYR A 207 -3.49 3.86 -8.29
CA TYR A 207 -4.49 4.44 -7.39
C TYR A 207 -3.84 5.22 -6.25
N ALA A 208 -2.84 4.62 -5.57
CA ALA A 208 -2.10 5.29 -4.50
C ALA A 208 -1.41 6.55 -5.02
N LYS A 209 -0.76 6.47 -6.18
CA LYS A 209 -0.11 7.62 -6.81
C LYS A 209 -1.12 8.75 -7.04
N ARG A 210 -2.25 8.49 -7.68
CA ARG A 210 -3.30 9.51 -7.92
C ARG A 210 -3.81 10.11 -6.61
N PHE A 211 -4.08 9.25 -5.63
CA PHE A 211 -4.56 9.66 -4.31
C PHE A 211 -3.57 10.60 -3.61
N PHE A 212 -2.27 10.33 -3.63
CA PHE A 212 -1.29 11.13 -2.89
C PHE A 212 -0.73 12.33 -3.66
N LEU A 213 -0.86 12.36 -5.00
CA LEU A 213 -0.56 13.54 -5.80
C LEU A 213 -1.67 14.59 -5.73
N SER A 214 -2.93 14.17 -5.63
CA SER A 214 -4.07 15.08 -5.47
C SER A 214 -5.15 14.43 -4.63
N PRO A 215 -5.02 14.50 -3.29
CA PRO A 215 -5.96 13.84 -2.38
C PRO A 215 -7.39 14.35 -2.51
N PRO A 216 -8.41 13.47 -2.40
CA PRO A 216 -9.80 13.92 -2.34
C PRO A 216 -10.03 14.83 -1.14
N ASN A 217 -10.94 15.81 -1.28
CA ASN A 217 -11.26 16.72 -0.19
C ASN A 217 -11.73 15.94 1.05
N LYS A 218 -11.27 16.35 2.24
CA LYS A 218 -11.65 15.75 3.52
C LYS A 218 -13.16 15.59 3.70
N ALA A 219 -13.95 16.58 3.31
CA ALA A 219 -15.41 16.49 3.38
C ALA A 219 -16.00 15.40 2.46
N CYS A 220 -15.41 15.19 1.28
CA CYS A 220 -15.81 14.09 0.39
C CYS A 220 -15.48 12.73 1.01
N LEU A 221 -14.29 12.59 1.60
CA LEU A 221 -13.85 11.35 2.26
C LEU A 221 -14.74 11.02 3.47
N LEU A 222 -14.99 11.98 4.35
CA LEU A 222 -15.83 11.80 5.54
C LEU A 222 -17.28 11.43 5.23
N LYS A 223 -17.78 11.81 4.04
CA LYS A 223 -19.11 11.46 3.54
C LYS A 223 -19.13 10.21 2.65
N SER A 224 -17.98 9.55 2.44
CA SER A 224 -17.83 8.44 1.49
C SER A 224 -18.32 8.78 0.07
N ALA A 225 -18.17 10.05 -0.32
CA ALA A 225 -18.68 10.62 -1.58
C ALA A 225 -17.55 10.86 -2.59
N PHE A 226 -16.53 10.01 -2.58
CA PHE A 226 -15.39 10.12 -3.48
C PHE A 226 -15.65 9.36 -4.78
N ASP A 227 -15.75 10.09 -5.89
CA ASP A 227 -15.78 9.56 -7.26
C ASP A 227 -14.38 9.63 -7.87
N PHE A 228 -13.84 8.47 -8.22
CA PHE A 228 -12.50 8.33 -8.73
C PHE A 228 -12.36 8.91 -10.14
N SER A 229 -13.29 8.60 -11.02
CA SER A 229 -13.25 9.01 -12.44
C SER A 229 -13.40 10.52 -12.62
N VAL A 230 -14.18 11.17 -11.73
CA VAL A 230 -14.36 12.63 -11.75
C VAL A 230 -13.08 13.33 -11.31
N LEU A 231 -12.39 12.80 -10.29
CA LEU A 231 -11.17 13.42 -9.77
C LEU A 231 -9.93 13.10 -10.63
N TYR A 232 -9.89 11.90 -11.22
CA TYR A 232 -8.77 11.39 -12.01
C TYR A 232 -9.23 10.92 -13.41
N PRO A 233 -9.77 11.81 -14.26
CA PRO A 233 -10.33 11.44 -15.56
C PRO A 233 -9.28 10.93 -16.56
N ASP A 234 -8.00 11.17 -16.30
CA ASP A 234 -6.85 10.75 -17.12
C ASP A 234 -6.17 9.47 -16.56
N PHE A 235 -6.85 8.71 -15.70
CA PHE A 235 -6.33 7.44 -15.16
C PHE A 235 -5.97 6.46 -16.29
N CYS A 236 -4.77 5.89 -16.24
CA CYS A 236 -4.26 4.98 -17.26
C CYS A 236 -3.14 4.10 -16.74
N ILE A 237 -3.13 2.82 -17.13
CA ILE A 237 -2.15 1.81 -16.70
C ILE A 237 -1.10 1.45 -17.78
N TYR A 238 -1.29 1.88 -19.03
CA TYR A 238 -0.58 1.40 -20.23
C TYR A 238 0.98 1.42 -20.18
N ASN A 239 1.59 2.20 -19.29
CA ASN A 239 3.07 2.30 -19.22
C ASN A 239 3.62 2.21 -17.80
N LYS A 240 2.79 1.79 -16.82
CA LYS A 240 3.14 1.89 -15.40
C LYS A 240 4.25 0.94 -14.99
N ARG A 241 4.27 -0.28 -15.56
CA ARG A 241 5.38 -1.23 -15.44
C ARG A 241 6.72 -0.59 -15.82
N ASN A 242 6.79 0.01 -17.01
CA ASN A 242 7.99 0.70 -17.49
C ASN A 242 8.32 1.96 -16.68
N GLU A 243 7.32 2.67 -16.16
CA GLU A 243 7.52 3.80 -15.26
C GLU A 243 8.29 3.35 -14.01
N ILE A 244 7.82 2.28 -13.34
CA ILE A 244 8.46 1.72 -12.14
C ILE A 244 9.87 1.19 -12.49
N LYS A 245 10.03 0.47 -13.60
CA LYS A 245 11.35 0.01 -14.09
C LYS A 245 12.33 1.17 -14.23
N ARG A 246 11.89 2.31 -14.79
CA ARG A 246 12.72 3.51 -14.94
C ARG A 246 13.11 4.11 -13.60
N VAL A 247 12.18 4.20 -12.63
CA VAL A 247 12.52 4.68 -11.28
C VAL A 247 13.62 3.79 -10.67
N ILE A 248 13.46 2.47 -10.67
CA ILE A 248 14.47 1.54 -10.16
C ILE A 248 15.81 1.71 -10.90
N SER A 249 15.77 1.87 -12.23
CA SER A 249 16.95 2.10 -13.05
C SER A 249 17.72 3.34 -12.64
N THR A 250 17.02 4.44 -12.36
CA THR A 250 17.64 5.72 -11.95
C THR A 250 18.27 5.65 -10.56
N LEU A 251 17.76 4.78 -9.67
CA LEU A 251 18.31 4.54 -8.34
C LEU A 251 19.49 3.56 -8.36
N CYS A 252 19.61 2.73 -9.40
CA CYS A 252 20.70 1.77 -9.53
C CYS A 252 22.00 2.44 -10.03
N ILE A 253 22.96 2.63 -9.13
CA ILE A 253 24.31 3.17 -9.46
C ILE A 253 25.00 2.33 -10.54
N GLN A 254 24.79 1.01 -10.53
CA GLN A 254 25.36 0.08 -11.53
C GLN A 254 24.43 -0.15 -12.73
N SER A 255 23.49 0.75 -13.02
CA SER A 255 22.52 0.58 -14.12
C SER A 255 23.15 0.24 -15.47
N ILE A 256 24.39 0.70 -15.74
CA ILE A 256 25.16 0.33 -16.94
C ILE A 256 25.42 -1.19 -17.02
N LYS A 257 25.81 -1.82 -15.90
CA LYS A 257 26.04 -3.27 -15.80
C LYS A 257 24.76 -4.07 -16.08
N TRP A 258 23.63 -3.53 -15.64
CA TRP A 258 22.33 -4.16 -15.76
C TRP A 258 21.56 -3.74 -17.01
N LYS A 259 22.11 -2.83 -17.82
CA LYS A 259 21.40 -2.19 -18.95
C LYS A 259 20.87 -3.20 -19.97
N ASN A 260 21.59 -4.29 -20.20
CA ASN A 260 21.15 -5.36 -21.10
C ASN A 260 20.07 -6.25 -20.47
N LEU A 261 20.06 -6.37 -19.14
CA LEU A 261 19.07 -7.15 -18.40
C LEU A 261 17.79 -6.36 -18.17
N MET A 262 17.87 -5.03 -18.09
CA MET A 262 16.73 -4.14 -17.86
C MET A 262 16.05 -3.66 -19.14
N LYS A 263 16.64 -3.97 -20.31
CA LYS A 263 16.10 -3.66 -21.65
C LYS A 263 15.39 -4.85 -22.30
N ALA A 264 15.68 -6.06 -21.83
CA ALA A 264 15.08 -7.28 -22.32
C ALA A 264 13.73 -7.50 -21.63
#